data_AF-M0CJI5-F1
#
_entry.id   AF-M0CJI5-F1
#
_cell.length_a   1.000
_cell.length_b   1.000
_cell.length_c   1.000
_cell.angle_alpha   90.00
_cell.angle_beta   90.00
_cell.angle_gamma   90.00
#
_symmetry.space_group_name_H-M   'P 1'
#
loop_
_entity.id
_entity.type
_entity.pdbx_description
1 polymer ?
#
loop_
_entity_poly.entity_id
_entity_poly.type
_entity_poly.pdbx_seq_one_letter_code
_entity_poly.pdbx_strand_id
1 'polypeptide(L)'
;MTVAMALEALPDALLAVELLQTGDAFGGSTTVEWTRTALLGILGYGLLAGAGALAVAFGYRGATVRKLPRGAAVLAGLALPSGWLVLEAIRRGEVVVDSPLVHYTSGSYLLGLVTAGALAATAGHRLGDHLACGVYDVTRLETDGPAADLVRSAGLAVAVTLPESIDDAEGYPAVDDGVKRDLAGRRFLFPNDLSVPELRSRLEARLESDFDIGYVRADLSADGAVEAVAVGDRRPGISPALGPDRVAVAVAGDPPARASTGDPVEVWTGGAGARQYVATGTLRASAGPITTLLVDAGDAEAFDLGRRYRLTTRPETPSAGHALVAAIRASDETVTATAVEDGGPLANEFVGWVSGRALAIERGDEIVSLPADKEPLEAGDMLYVFGTPDELEASPSDADDSTVEADADEPPEATPQTAD
;
A
#
# COMPACT_ATOMS: atom_id res chain seq x y z
N MET A 1 5.25 18.82 27.79
CA MET A 1 5.21 20.25 28.19
C MET A 1 4.41 21.15 27.23
N THR A 2 3.73 20.59 26.22
CA THR A 2 3.08 21.37 25.13
C THR A 2 1.57 21.54 25.31
N VAL A 3 0.91 20.56 25.94
CA VAL A 3 -0.52 20.65 26.30
C VAL A 3 -0.77 21.70 27.39
N ALA A 4 0.22 21.92 28.26
CA ALA A 4 0.15 22.95 29.32
C ALA A 4 0.18 24.38 28.75
N MET A 5 1.04 24.67 27.76
CA MET A 5 1.06 25.99 27.11
C MET A 5 -0.22 26.28 26.30
N ALA A 6 -0.82 25.26 25.67
CA ALA A 6 -2.09 25.43 24.96
C ALA A 6 -3.25 25.73 25.93
N LEU A 7 -3.17 25.26 27.17
CA LEU A 7 -4.14 25.57 28.23
C LEU A 7 -3.92 26.97 28.83
N GLU A 8 -2.69 27.47 28.89
CA GLU A 8 -2.37 28.82 29.42
C GLU A 8 -2.73 29.97 28.46
N ALA A 9 -2.75 29.73 27.15
CA ALA A 9 -3.18 30.73 26.14
C ALA A 9 -4.71 30.82 25.96
N LEU A 10 -5.44 29.88 26.57
CA LEU A 10 -6.89 29.73 26.50
C LEU A 10 -7.66 30.95 27.09
N PRO A 11 -7.28 31.55 28.24
CA PRO A 11 -7.91 32.77 28.75
C PRO A 11 -7.70 34.02 27.88
N ASP A 12 -6.52 34.20 27.27
CA ASP A 12 -6.24 35.36 26.40
C ASP A 12 -6.99 35.26 25.07
N ALA A 13 -7.11 34.04 24.52
CA ALA A 13 -7.97 33.77 23.37
C ALA A 13 -9.45 34.00 23.71
N LEU A 14 -9.87 33.66 24.93
CA LEU A 14 -11.23 33.90 25.42
C LEU A 14 -11.54 35.41 25.54
N LEU A 15 -10.58 36.20 26.06
CA LEU A 15 -10.71 37.66 26.19
C LEU A 15 -10.73 38.37 24.83
N ALA A 16 -9.94 37.91 23.86
CA ALA A 16 -9.96 38.43 22.50
C ALA A 16 -11.30 38.16 21.79
N VAL A 17 -11.96 37.05 22.12
CA VAL A 17 -13.29 36.68 21.61
C VAL A 17 -14.41 37.47 22.27
N GLU A 18 -14.32 37.70 23.58
CA GLU A 18 -15.26 38.55 24.32
C GLU A 18 -15.27 39.98 23.76
N LEU A 19 -14.09 40.57 23.53
CA LEU A 19 -13.93 41.92 22.95
C LEU A 19 -14.48 42.07 21.52
N LEU A 20 -14.58 40.97 20.77
CA LEU A 20 -15.13 40.98 19.40
C LEU A 20 -16.66 40.94 19.36
N GLN A 21 -17.33 40.56 20.46
CA GLN A 21 -18.80 40.45 20.52
C GLN A 21 -19.50 41.52 21.37
N THR A 22 -18.78 42.27 22.21
CA THR A 22 -19.37 43.39 22.98
C THR A 22 -19.58 44.66 22.15
N GLY A 23 -20.02 44.52 20.90
CA GLY A 23 -20.60 45.60 20.09
C GLY A 23 -22.05 45.83 20.50
N ASP A 24 -22.27 46.14 21.77
CA ASP A 24 -23.60 46.42 22.29
C ASP A 24 -23.99 47.86 21.96
N ALA A 25 -25.25 48.03 21.54
CA ALA A 25 -25.96 49.28 21.29
C ALA A 25 -25.61 50.11 20.04
N PHE A 26 -26.16 49.73 18.88
CA PHE A 26 -26.68 50.71 17.92
C PHE A 26 -28.03 50.24 17.36
N GLY A 27 -29.10 50.94 17.72
CA GLY A 27 -30.44 50.64 17.25
C GLY A 27 -30.69 51.19 15.84
N GLY A 28 -31.07 50.31 14.91
CA GLY A 28 -31.94 50.65 13.78
C GLY A 28 -31.39 50.41 12.37
N SER A 29 -31.43 49.17 11.87
CA SER A 29 -32.05 48.76 10.58
C SER A 29 -31.77 47.28 10.31
N THR A 30 -32.84 46.47 10.25
CA THR A 30 -32.85 45.06 10.63
C THR A 30 -32.18 44.04 9.68
N THR A 31 -31.56 44.45 8.58
CA THR A 31 -30.95 43.51 7.61
C THR A 31 -29.45 43.71 7.40
N VAL A 32 -29.02 44.96 7.28
CA VAL A 32 -27.61 45.32 7.08
C VAL A 32 -26.78 45.04 8.35
N GLU A 33 -27.34 45.35 9.52
CA GLU A 33 -26.69 45.15 10.81
C GLU A 33 -26.53 43.66 11.15
N TRP A 34 -27.56 42.85 10.86
CA TRP A 34 -27.52 41.40 11.04
C TRP A 34 -26.49 40.74 10.13
N THR A 35 -26.42 41.15 8.87
CA THR A 35 -25.44 40.63 7.91
C THR A 35 -24.02 41.00 8.32
N ARG A 36 -23.82 42.22 8.84
CA ARG A 36 -22.52 42.66 9.36
C ARG A 36 -22.09 41.83 10.58
N THR A 37 -22.96 41.66 11.56
CA THR A 37 -22.65 40.86 12.77
C THR A 37 -22.39 39.40 12.42
N ALA A 38 -23.17 38.82 11.50
CA ALA A 38 -22.94 37.47 11.01
C ALA A 38 -21.59 37.34 10.28
N LEU A 39 -21.24 38.28 9.40
CA LEU A 39 -19.96 38.30 8.70
C LEU A 39 -18.78 38.43 9.67
N LEU A 40 -18.90 39.30 10.68
CA LEU A 40 -17.88 39.45 11.72
C LEU A 40 -17.72 38.19 12.57
N GLY A 41 -18.83 37.53 12.91
CA GLY A 41 -18.81 36.26 13.63
C GLY A 41 -18.14 35.14 12.83
N ILE A 42 -18.47 35.01 11.54
CA ILE A 42 -17.85 34.05 10.62
C ILE A 42 -16.35 34.34 10.46
N LEU A 43 -15.98 35.61 10.28
CA LEU A 43 -14.58 36.04 10.16
C LEU A 43 -13.80 35.73 11.44
N GLY A 44 -14.34 36.10 12.61
CA GLY A 44 -13.70 35.87 13.90
C GLY A 44 -13.52 34.39 14.20
N TYR A 45 -14.56 33.58 13.94
CA TYR A 45 -14.47 32.12 14.06
C TYR A 45 -13.42 31.54 13.12
N GLY A 46 -13.40 31.99 11.86
CA GLY A 46 -12.38 31.60 10.89
C GLY A 46 -10.98 31.90 11.38
N LEU A 47 -10.74 33.12 11.87
CA LEU A 47 -9.44 33.57 12.35
C LEU A 47 -8.98 32.74 13.55
N LEU A 48 -9.85 32.44 14.51
CA LEU A 48 -9.55 31.56 15.64
C LEU A 48 -9.20 30.14 15.19
N ALA A 49 -9.98 29.57 14.26
CA ALA A 49 -9.72 28.24 13.73
C ALA A 49 -8.38 28.19 12.98
N GLY A 50 -8.07 29.24 12.22
CA GLY A 50 -6.79 29.46 11.55
C GLY A 50 -5.63 29.54 12.52
N ALA A 51 -5.73 30.39 13.55
CA ALA A 51 -4.70 30.56 14.57
C ALA A 51 -4.47 29.27 15.37
N GLY A 52 -5.54 28.54 15.74
CA GLY A 52 -5.45 27.25 16.40
C GLY A 52 -4.74 26.21 15.54
N ALA A 53 -5.13 26.06 14.27
CA ALA A 53 -4.47 25.15 13.34
C ALA A 53 -3.00 25.52 13.10
N LEU A 54 -2.68 26.81 13.04
CA LEU A 54 -1.32 27.33 12.93
C LEU A 54 -0.49 26.92 14.15
N ALA A 55 -0.97 27.20 15.36
CA ALA A 55 -0.24 26.91 16.59
C ALA A 55 -0.01 25.40 16.77
N VAL A 56 -1.03 24.58 16.49
CA VAL A 56 -0.92 23.12 16.57
C VAL A 56 0.03 22.57 15.52
N ALA A 57 -0.06 23.02 14.26
CA ALA A 57 0.87 22.60 13.21
C ALA A 57 2.31 23.01 13.53
N PHE A 58 2.50 24.24 14.02
CA PHE A 58 3.80 24.76 14.41
C PHE A 58 4.41 23.95 15.56
N GLY A 59 3.66 23.77 16.65
CA GLY A 59 4.13 23.02 17.82
C GLY A 59 4.34 21.53 17.56
N TYR A 60 3.45 20.89 16.79
CA TYR A 60 3.61 19.49 16.40
C TYR A 60 4.88 19.28 15.59
N ARG A 61 5.17 20.20 14.67
CA ARG A 61 6.35 20.11 13.82
C ARG A 61 7.64 20.40 14.59
N GLY A 62 7.62 21.35 15.53
CA GLY A 62 8.75 21.55 16.46
C GLY A 62 9.03 20.35 17.35
N ALA A 63 7.98 19.62 17.77
CA ALA A 63 8.13 18.46 18.66
C ALA A 63 8.51 17.17 17.95
N THR A 64 8.06 16.96 16.70
CA THR A 64 8.17 15.66 16.02
C THR A 64 8.92 15.72 14.69
N VAL A 65 9.26 16.90 14.18
CA VAL A 65 9.85 17.15 12.85
C VAL A 65 8.95 16.72 11.68
N ARG A 66 7.89 15.94 11.95
CA ARG A 66 6.92 15.44 10.99
C ARG A 66 5.85 16.47 10.66
N LYS A 67 5.26 16.32 9.48
CA LYS A 67 4.12 17.11 9.04
C LYS A 67 2.83 16.57 9.65
N LEU A 68 2.06 17.44 10.29
CA LEU A 68 0.73 17.08 10.80
C LEU A 68 -0.21 16.79 9.60
N PRO A 69 -0.94 15.66 9.57
CA PRO A 69 -1.94 15.39 8.55
C PRO A 69 -2.96 16.54 8.47
N ARG A 70 -3.29 16.98 7.25
CA ARG A 70 -4.15 18.16 7.02
C ARG A 70 -5.50 18.05 7.75
N GLY A 71 -6.12 16.87 7.72
CA GLY A 71 -7.40 16.63 8.39
C GLY A 71 -7.31 16.80 9.91
N ALA A 72 -6.25 16.31 10.53
CA ALA A 72 -6.02 16.47 11.97
C ALA A 72 -5.79 17.93 12.36
N ALA A 73 -5.06 18.69 11.54
CA ALA A 73 -4.82 20.12 11.77
C ALA A 73 -6.11 20.95 11.70
N VAL A 74 -6.97 20.67 10.72
CA VAL A 74 -8.26 21.35 10.56
C VAL A 74 -9.20 21.03 11.72
N LEU A 75 -9.30 19.75 12.11
CA LEU A 75 -10.10 19.34 13.27
C LEU A 75 -9.61 19.99 14.57
N ALA A 76 -8.30 20.00 14.80
CA ALA A 76 -7.71 20.63 15.97
C ALA A 76 -7.95 22.15 16.01
N GLY A 77 -7.83 22.83 14.86
CA GLY A 77 -8.14 24.26 14.74
C GLY A 77 -9.61 24.57 15.01
N LEU A 78 -10.53 23.74 14.50
CA LEU A 78 -11.98 23.92 14.71
C LEU A 78 -12.43 23.57 16.13
N ALA A 79 -11.70 22.73 16.86
CA ALA A 79 -12.13 22.19 18.16
C ALA A 79 -12.41 23.29 19.20
N LEU A 80 -11.49 24.25 19.35
CA LEU A 80 -11.61 25.33 20.33
C LEU A 80 -12.83 26.25 20.06
N PRO A 81 -12.97 26.88 18.88
CA PRO A 81 -14.07 27.79 18.65
C PRO A 81 -15.41 27.04 18.51
N SER A 82 -15.42 25.77 18.07
CA SER A 82 -16.64 24.95 18.08
C SER A 82 -17.09 24.62 19.50
N GLY A 83 -16.17 24.23 20.39
CA GLY A 83 -16.48 23.96 21.79
C GLY A 83 -17.04 25.19 22.50
N TRP A 84 -16.47 26.37 22.21
CA TRP A 84 -17.01 27.65 22.69
C TRP A 84 -18.44 27.89 22.19
N LEU A 85 -18.70 27.71 20.90
CA LEU A 85 -20.05 27.89 20.35
C LEU A 85 -21.07 26.92 20.93
N VAL A 86 -20.69 25.67 21.15
CA VAL A 86 -21.55 24.68 21.82
C VAL A 86 -21.88 25.13 23.24
N LEU A 87 -20.87 25.62 23.99
CA LEU A 87 -21.07 26.14 25.34
C LEU A 87 -22.02 27.35 25.36
N GLU A 88 -21.85 28.27 24.41
CA GLU A 88 -22.68 29.47 24.32
C GLU A 88 -24.11 29.15 23.90
N ALA A 89 -24.28 28.22 22.95
CA ALA A 89 -25.58 27.70 22.54
C ALA A 89 -26.32 27.06 23.72
N ILE A 90 -25.62 26.34 24.61
CA ILE A 90 -26.19 25.75 25.82
C ILE A 90 -26.60 26.83 26.83
N ARG A 91 -25.78 27.87 27.02
CA ARG A 91 -26.02 28.93 28.02
C ARG A 91 -27.14 29.89 27.62
N ARG A 92 -27.16 30.33 26.36
CA ARG A 92 -28.11 31.34 25.89
C ARG A 92 -29.32 30.76 25.16
N GLY A 93 -29.26 29.51 24.72
CA GLY A 93 -30.32 28.91 23.88
C GLY A 93 -30.39 29.51 22.47
N GLU A 94 -29.41 30.32 22.10
CA GLU A 94 -29.31 31.04 20.83
C GLU A 94 -27.86 31.00 20.35
N VAL A 95 -27.64 30.94 19.04
CA VAL A 95 -26.30 30.99 18.41
C VAL A 95 -26.05 32.36 17.75
N VAL A 96 -27.14 33.05 17.40
CA VAL A 96 -27.16 34.39 16.82
C VAL A 96 -28.26 35.16 17.56
N VAL A 97 -27.99 36.41 17.91
CA VAL A 97 -28.94 37.31 18.61
C VAL A 97 -30.32 37.24 17.97
N ASP A 98 -31.35 36.95 18.77
CA ASP A 98 -32.78 36.93 18.39
C ASP A 98 -33.16 35.88 17.32
N SER A 99 -32.43 34.77 17.18
CA SER A 99 -32.80 33.67 16.28
C SER A 99 -32.80 32.29 16.94
N PRO A 100 -33.94 31.56 16.94
CA PRO A 100 -34.02 30.19 17.43
C PRO A 100 -33.05 29.25 16.68
N LEU A 101 -32.55 28.22 17.34
CA LEU A 101 -31.67 27.21 16.73
C LEU A 101 -32.28 26.52 15.50
N VAL A 102 -33.62 26.37 15.48
CA VAL A 102 -34.36 25.64 14.44
C VAL A 102 -34.87 26.60 13.35
N HIS A 103 -34.01 27.52 12.90
CA HIS A 103 -34.33 28.45 11.82
C HIS A 103 -33.33 28.33 10.66
N TYR A 104 -33.80 28.59 9.43
CA TYR A 104 -32.98 28.46 8.22
C TYR A 104 -31.77 29.42 8.24
N THR A 105 -31.94 30.59 8.86
CA THR A 105 -30.89 31.59 9.08
C THR A 105 -29.75 31.02 9.94
N SER A 106 -30.08 30.38 11.05
CA SER A 106 -29.15 29.71 11.96
C SER A 106 -28.37 28.60 11.24
N GLY A 107 -29.05 27.82 10.40
CA GLY A 107 -28.41 26.78 9.56
C GLY A 107 -27.40 27.35 8.56
N SER A 108 -27.76 28.42 7.85
CA SER A 108 -26.86 29.08 6.89
C SER A 108 -25.66 29.74 7.57
N TYR A 109 -25.85 30.30 8.77
CA TYR A 109 -24.79 30.89 9.57
C TYR A 109 -23.78 29.82 10.04
N LEU A 110 -24.27 28.71 10.60
CA LEU A 110 -23.43 27.59 11.03
C LEU A 110 -22.66 26.98 9.86
N LEU A 111 -23.29 26.82 8.70
CA LEU A 111 -22.63 26.34 7.49
C LEU A 111 -21.52 27.30 7.04
N GLY A 112 -21.80 28.61 7.01
CA GLY A 112 -20.81 29.63 6.69
C GLY A 112 -19.63 29.62 7.66
N LEU A 113 -19.91 29.40 8.94
CA LEU A 113 -18.94 29.39 10.02
C LEU A 113 -18.03 28.14 9.96
N VAL A 114 -18.59 26.94 9.74
CA VAL A 114 -17.81 25.72 9.51
C VAL A 114 -16.97 25.83 8.23
N THR A 115 -17.55 26.37 7.15
CA THR A 115 -16.85 26.51 5.86
C THR A 115 -15.68 27.50 5.96
N ALA A 116 -15.93 28.69 6.52
CA ALA A 116 -14.90 29.70 6.73
C ALA A 116 -13.83 29.20 7.72
N GLY A 117 -14.25 28.53 8.80
CA GLY A 117 -13.36 27.89 9.76
C GLY A 117 -12.44 26.85 9.13
N ALA A 118 -12.98 25.95 8.31
CA ALA A 118 -12.18 24.92 7.64
C ALA A 118 -11.18 25.52 6.63
N LEU A 119 -11.59 26.53 5.86
CA LEU A 119 -10.70 27.24 4.93
C LEU A 119 -9.58 27.98 5.68
N ALA A 120 -9.94 28.73 6.71
CA ALA A 120 -8.98 29.47 7.52
C ALA A 120 -8.04 28.53 8.29
N ALA A 121 -8.53 27.42 8.84
CA ALA A 121 -7.71 26.37 9.47
C ALA A 121 -6.74 25.73 8.48
N THR A 122 -7.16 25.52 7.23
CA THR A 122 -6.27 25.00 6.18
C THR A 122 -5.16 26.00 5.84
N ALA A 123 -5.48 27.29 5.74
CA ALA A 123 -4.51 28.35 5.54
C ALA A 123 -3.55 28.47 6.75
N GLY A 124 -4.10 28.45 7.96
CA GLY A 124 -3.35 28.47 9.21
C GLY A 124 -2.39 27.29 9.34
N HIS A 125 -2.83 26.08 8.99
CA HIS A 125 -1.96 24.91 8.93
C HIS A 125 -0.78 25.10 7.97
N ARG A 126 -1.01 25.60 6.74
CA ARG A 126 0.07 25.86 5.78
C ARG A 126 1.05 26.92 6.29
N LEU A 127 0.52 27.98 6.88
CA LEU A 127 1.33 29.06 7.43
C LEU A 127 2.15 28.59 8.65
N GLY A 128 1.54 27.82 9.55
CA GLY A 128 2.23 27.22 10.70
C GLY A 128 3.32 26.23 10.28
N ASP A 129 3.05 25.42 9.26
CA ASP A 129 4.03 24.52 8.66
C ASP A 129 5.22 25.29 8.06
N HIS A 130 4.96 26.41 7.40
CA HIS A 130 5.99 27.28 6.83
C HIS A 130 6.82 28.00 7.90
N LEU A 131 6.16 28.58 8.90
CA LEU A 131 6.83 29.24 10.03
C LEU A 131 7.67 28.26 10.86
N ALA A 132 7.18 27.03 11.06
CA ALA A 132 7.92 25.99 11.76
C ALA A 132 9.21 25.61 11.02
N CYS A 133 9.18 25.52 9.69
CA CYS A 133 10.40 25.33 8.88
C CYS A 133 11.44 26.41 9.16
N GLY A 134 11.03 27.68 9.16
CA GLY A 134 11.95 28.81 9.33
C GLY A 134 12.47 28.98 10.75
N VAL A 135 11.65 28.69 11.77
CA VAL A 135 12.03 28.89 13.18
C VAL A 135 12.79 27.70 13.75
N TYR A 136 12.39 26.47 13.41
CA TYR A 136 13.02 25.25 13.94
C TYR A 136 14.15 24.73 13.04
N ASP A 137 14.53 25.47 12.01
CA ASP A 137 15.53 25.08 10.99
C ASP A 137 15.28 23.66 10.45
N VAL A 138 14.00 23.29 10.31
CA VAL A 138 13.58 21.99 9.79
C VAL A 138 13.79 22.02 8.29
N THR A 139 14.94 21.51 7.87
CA THR A 139 15.40 21.50 6.49
C THR A 139 14.38 20.80 5.61
N ARG A 140 13.67 21.59 4.80
CA ARG A 140 12.73 21.08 3.81
C ARG A 140 13.55 20.65 2.61
N LEU A 141 13.61 19.35 2.33
CA LEU A 141 14.06 18.86 1.03
C LEU A 141 12.96 19.19 0.00
N GLU A 142 12.97 20.42 -0.50
CA GLU A 142 12.20 20.83 -1.68
C GLU A 142 12.96 20.39 -2.91
N THR A 143 12.31 19.60 -3.75
CA THR A 143 12.91 18.93 -4.92
C THR A 143 13.34 19.89 -6.03
N ASP A 144 12.95 21.18 -6.00
CA ASP A 144 13.17 22.11 -7.12
C ASP A 144 13.54 23.57 -6.70
N GLY A 145 14.21 23.77 -5.55
CA GLY A 145 14.63 25.11 -5.08
C GLY A 145 16.14 25.39 -5.22
N PRO A 146 16.60 26.65 -5.06
CA PRO A 146 18.02 27.04 -5.05
C PRO A 146 18.87 26.35 -3.96
N ALA A 147 18.21 25.67 -3.00
CA ALA A 147 18.85 24.75 -2.07
C ALA A 147 19.28 23.41 -2.73
N ALA A 148 18.62 22.95 -3.79
CA ALA A 148 19.06 21.82 -4.62
C ALA A 148 20.35 22.14 -5.38
N ASP A 149 20.54 23.40 -5.79
CA ASP A 149 21.81 23.88 -6.34
C ASP A 149 22.90 23.96 -5.26
N LEU A 150 22.54 24.31 -4.01
CA LEU A 150 23.46 24.28 -2.86
C LEU A 150 23.84 22.85 -2.44
N VAL A 151 22.89 21.90 -2.44
CA VAL A 151 23.13 20.46 -2.17
C VAL A 151 23.98 19.83 -3.27
N ARG A 152 23.78 20.22 -4.54
CA ARG A 152 24.63 19.85 -5.68
C ARG A 152 26.03 20.46 -5.55
N SER A 153 26.16 21.65 -4.96
CA SER A 153 27.45 22.29 -4.68
C SER A 153 28.16 21.77 -3.42
N ALA A 154 27.43 21.13 -2.49
CA ALA A 154 27.93 20.65 -1.21
C ALA A 154 28.15 19.12 -1.15
N GLY A 155 27.81 18.35 -2.20
CA GLY A 155 28.06 16.91 -2.26
C GLY A 155 27.17 16.05 -1.36
N LEU A 156 25.98 16.54 -1.00
CA LEU A 156 25.06 15.86 -0.05
C LEU A 156 24.02 14.96 -0.73
N ALA A 157 23.98 14.92 -2.06
CA ALA A 157 23.13 14.02 -2.82
C ALA A 157 23.96 13.26 -3.86
N VAL A 158 23.74 11.95 -3.95
CA VAL A 158 24.31 11.09 -4.98
C VAL A 158 23.31 10.99 -6.12
N ALA A 159 23.77 11.31 -7.33
CA ALA A 159 22.99 11.13 -8.54
C ALA A 159 23.25 9.71 -9.09
N VAL A 160 22.23 8.87 -9.06
CA VAL A 160 22.25 7.54 -9.64
C VAL A 160 21.64 7.62 -11.04
N THR A 161 22.38 7.20 -12.05
CA THR A 161 21.92 7.19 -13.45
C THR A 161 21.59 5.76 -13.83
N LEU A 162 20.41 5.54 -14.38
CA LEU A 162 20.01 4.24 -14.93
C LEU A 162 20.74 3.95 -16.25
N PRO A 163 20.97 2.67 -16.59
CA PRO A 163 21.53 2.27 -17.87
C PRO A 163 20.63 2.69 -19.05
N GLU A 164 21.19 2.70 -20.26
CA GLU A 164 20.44 3.05 -21.49
C GLU A 164 19.50 1.93 -21.95
N SER A 165 19.80 0.68 -21.58
CA SER A 165 18.93 -0.48 -21.77
C SER A 165 18.40 -0.97 -20.42
N ILE A 166 17.11 -1.31 -20.41
CA ILE A 166 16.44 -1.90 -19.25
C ILE A 166 15.93 -3.27 -19.70
N ASP A 167 16.29 -4.31 -18.94
CA ASP A 167 15.97 -5.70 -19.26
C ASP A 167 14.63 -6.12 -18.66
N ASP A 168 14.03 -7.17 -19.21
CA ASP A 168 12.82 -7.78 -18.64
C ASP A 168 13.19 -8.80 -17.56
N ALA A 169 12.52 -8.73 -16.41
CA ALA A 169 12.70 -9.71 -15.35
C ALA A 169 12.12 -11.08 -15.74
N GLU A 170 12.90 -12.14 -15.56
CA GLU A 170 12.46 -13.50 -15.89
C GLU A 170 11.29 -13.95 -15.00
N GLY A 171 10.33 -14.65 -15.61
CA GLY A 171 9.12 -15.08 -14.89
C GLY A 171 8.11 -13.95 -14.59
N TYR A 172 8.34 -12.73 -15.07
CA TYR A 172 7.38 -11.63 -15.05
C TYR A 172 6.97 -11.24 -16.48
N PRO A 173 5.73 -10.73 -16.69
CA PRO A 173 5.37 -10.14 -17.96
C PRO A 173 6.23 -8.90 -18.25
N ALA A 174 6.55 -8.69 -19.52
CA ALA A 174 7.33 -7.55 -19.94
C ALA A 174 6.61 -6.22 -19.64
N VAL A 175 7.37 -5.22 -19.18
CA VAL A 175 6.88 -3.85 -19.00
C VAL A 175 6.72 -3.16 -20.36
N ASP A 176 5.72 -2.29 -20.49
CA ASP A 176 5.51 -1.48 -21.70
C ASP A 176 6.81 -0.75 -22.14
N ASP A 177 7.15 -0.85 -23.42
CA ASP A 177 8.36 -0.25 -23.98
C ASP A 177 8.42 1.27 -23.81
N GLY A 178 7.26 1.92 -23.63
CA GLY A 178 7.15 3.33 -23.27
C GLY A 178 7.80 3.64 -21.93
N VAL A 179 7.48 2.85 -20.92
CA VAL A 179 8.04 3.00 -19.57
C VAL A 179 9.54 2.70 -19.58
N LYS A 180 9.98 1.65 -20.28
CA LYS A 180 11.43 1.35 -20.42
C LYS A 180 12.19 2.49 -21.07
N ARG A 181 11.63 3.12 -22.12
CA ARG A 181 12.23 4.31 -22.76
C ARG A 181 12.27 5.53 -21.84
N ASP A 182 11.27 5.68 -20.96
CA ASP A 182 11.23 6.77 -19.98
C ASP A 182 12.19 6.57 -18.80
N LEU A 183 12.62 5.33 -18.54
CA LEU A 183 13.61 4.97 -17.53
C LEU A 183 15.05 5.00 -18.06
N ALA A 184 15.25 4.64 -19.32
CA ALA A 184 16.55 4.60 -19.98
C ALA A 184 17.34 5.91 -19.79
N GLY A 185 18.53 5.82 -19.19
CA GLY A 185 19.41 6.96 -18.96
C GLY A 185 18.89 7.99 -17.94
N ARG A 186 17.80 7.70 -17.24
CA ARG A 186 17.18 8.64 -16.29
C ARG A 186 17.99 8.74 -15.00
N ARG A 187 18.01 9.94 -14.43
CA ARG A 187 18.78 10.25 -13.22
C ARG A 187 17.87 10.41 -12.02
N PHE A 188 18.20 9.70 -10.95
CA PHE A 188 17.55 9.75 -9.65
C PHE A 188 18.50 10.33 -8.62
N LEU A 189 17.96 11.09 -7.67
CA LEU A 189 18.73 11.73 -6.60
C LEU A 189 18.43 11.05 -5.28
N PHE A 190 19.47 10.59 -4.61
CA PHE A 190 19.40 9.96 -3.29
C PHE A 190 20.28 10.70 -2.28
N PRO A 191 19.97 10.62 -0.97
CA PRO A 191 20.87 11.07 0.09
C PRO A 191 22.23 10.37 0.03
N ASN A 192 23.32 11.08 0.35
CA ASN A 192 24.70 10.55 0.33
C ASN A 192 25.07 9.68 1.56
N ASP A 193 24.18 9.54 2.55
CA ASP A 193 24.39 8.76 3.77
C ASP A 193 23.93 7.30 3.65
N LEU A 194 23.65 6.82 2.44
CA LEU A 194 23.17 5.45 2.19
C LEU A 194 24.31 4.50 1.86
N SER A 195 24.27 3.31 2.48
CA SER A 195 25.09 2.17 2.02
C SER A 195 24.59 1.65 0.66
N VAL A 196 25.42 0.91 -0.08
CA VAL A 196 25.05 0.35 -1.40
C VAL A 196 23.77 -0.51 -1.34
N PRO A 197 23.57 -1.40 -0.34
CA PRO A 197 22.32 -2.15 -0.21
C PRO A 197 21.10 -1.25 0.04
N GLU A 198 21.24 -0.22 0.89
CA GLU A 198 20.15 0.72 1.16
C GLU A 198 19.81 1.59 -0.06
N LEU A 199 20.84 1.98 -0.83
CA LEU A 199 20.68 2.70 -2.09
C LEU A 199 19.92 1.85 -3.11
N ARG A 200 20.29 0.57 -3.24
CA ARG A 200 19.60 -0.42 -4.09
C ARG A 200 18.14 -0.55 -3.71
N SER A 201 17.83 -0.89 -2.46
CA SER A 201 16.45 -1.08 -2.02
C SER A 201 15.60 0.20 -2.17
N ARG A 202 16.19 1.39 -1.98
CA ARG A 202 15.47 2.64 -2.21
C ARG A 202 15.29 2.97 -3.69
N LEU A 203 16.23 2.60 -4.54
CA LEU A 203 16.09 2.75 -5.99
C LEU A 203 14.96 1.86 -6.51
N GLU A 204 14.97 0.57 -6.15
CA GLU A 204 13.94 -0.41 -6.52
C GLU A 204 12.56 0.03 -6.07
N ALA A 205 12.38 0.30 -4.77
CA ALA A 205 11.08 0.73 -4.21
C ALA A 205 10.56 2.02 -4.85
N ARG A 206 11.47 2.91 -5.27
CA ARG A 206 11.10 4.15 -5.95
C ARG A 206 10.66 3.90 -7.39
N LEU A 207 11.33 3.00 -8.11
CA LEU A 207 10.95 2.62 -9.47
C LEU A 207 9.60 1.92 -9.48
N GLU A 208 9.34 1.02 -8.54
CA GLU A 208 8.03 0.38 -8.34
C GLU A 208 6.93 1.42 -8.11
N SER A 209 7.15 2.36 -7.19
CA SER A 209 6.11 3.34 -6.81
C SER A 209 5.92 4.46 -7.83
N ASP A 210 6.99 4.98 -8.45
CA ASP A 210 6.91 6.15 -9.33
C ASP A 210 6.42 5.75 -10.74
N PHE A 211 6.64 4.50 -11.17
CA PHE A 211 6.32 4.01 -12.53
C PHE A 211 5.31 2.87 -12.56
N ASP A 212 4.71 2.51 -11.41
CA ASP A 212 3.73 1.42 -11.27
C ASP A 212 4.24 0.07 -11.80
N ILE A 213 5.51 -0.22 -11.55
CA ILE A 213 6.16 -1.46 -11.99
C ILE A 213 5.92 -2.54 -10.93
N GLY A 214 5.66 -3.77 -11.38
CA GLY A 214 5.29 -4.88 -10.50
C GLY A 214 6.48 -5.52 -9.77
N TYR A 215 7.65 -5.52 -10.39
CA TYR A 215 8.89 -6.05 -9.84
C TYR A 215 10.09 -5.29 -10.41
N VAL A 216 11.06 -4.93 -9.57
CA VAL A 216 12.30 -4.27 -10.00
C VAL A 216 13.47 -4.89 -9.27
N ARG A 217 14.52 -5.22 -10.02
CA ARG A 217 15.84 -5.53 -9.45
C ARG A 217 16.91 -4.67 -10.10
N ALA A 218 17.77 -4.09 -9.28
CA ALA A 218 18.89 -3.27 -9.73
C ALA A 218 20.21 -3.82 -9.20
N ASP A 219 21.14 -4.08 -10.11
CA ASP A 219 22.50 -4.45 -9.76
C ASP A 219 23.37 -3.20 -9.68
N LEU A 220 23.93 -2.98 -8.50
CA LEU A 220 24.81 -1.86 -8.21
C LEU A 220 26.22 -2.35 -7.95
N SER A 221 27.20 -1.65 -8.54
CA SER A 221 28.62 -1.84 -8.28
C SER A 221 29.00 -1.44 -6.86
N ALA A 222 30.22 -1.79 -6.44
CA ALA A 222 30.76 -1.41 -5.13
C ALA A 222 30.79 0.11 -4.88
N ASP A 223 30.82 0.91 -5.95
CA ASP A 223 30.79 2.38 -5.90
C ASP A 223 29.37 2.97 -5.98
N GLY A 224 28.34 2.11 -6.03
CA GLY A 224 26.92 2.52 -6.11
C GLY A 224 26.44 2.92 -7.51
N ALA A 225 27.22 2.62 -8.56
CA ALA A 225 26.78 2.81 -9.95
C ALA A 225 25.87 1.64 -10.37
N VAL A 226 24.81 1.93 -11.11
CA VAL A 226 23.87 0.89 -11.59
C VAL A 226 24.44 0.25 -12.85
N GLU A 227 24.68 -1.05 -12.80
CA GLU A 227 25.24 -1.85 -13.89
C GLU A 227 24.13 -2.46 -14.75
N ALA A 228 23.11 -3.04 -14.13
CA ALA A 228 21.97 -3.64 -14.79
C ALA A 228 20.67 -3.35 -14.02
N VAL A 229 19.56 -3.32 -14.75
CA VAL A 229 18.22 -3.19 -14.17
C VAL A 229 17.28 -4.10 -14.93
N ALA A 230 16.64 -5.01 -14.20
CA ALA A 230 15.58 -5.86 -14.69
C ALA A 230 14.22 -5.38 -14.13
N VAL A 231 13.23 -5.25 -15.00
CA VAL A 231 11.86 -4.82 -14.63
C VAL A 231 10.83 -5.83 -15.09
N GLY A 232 9.84 -6.07 -14.24
CA GLY A 232 8.69 -6.92 -14.54
C GLY A 232 7.38 -6.17 -14.33
N ASP A 233 6.45 -6.27 -15.28
CA ASP A 233 5.11 -5.76 -15.07
C ASP A 233 4.38 -6.63 -14.04
N ARG A 234 3.43 -6.02 -13.34
CA ARG A 234 2.54 -6.77 -12.46
C ARG A 234 1.75 -7.72 -13.34
N ARG A 235 1.83 -9.03 -13.06
CA ARG A 235 1.07 -10.07 -13.78
C ARG A 235 -0.39 -9.64 -13.98
N PRO A 236 -0.82 -9.30 -15.21
CA PRO A 236 -2.18 -8.89 -15.45
C PRO A 236 -3.06 -10.15 -15.33
N GLY A 237 -3.90 -10.15 -14.31
CA GLY A 237 -4.88 -11.20 -14.08
C GLY A 237 -5.91 -10.72 -13.07
N ILE A 238 -7.20 -10.91 -13.36
CA ILE A 238 -8.31 -10.60 -12.44
C ILE A 238 -8.08 -11.29 -11.07
N SER A 239 -7.32 -12.39 -11.05
CA SER A 239 -6.57 -12.88 -9.89
C SER A 239 -5.42 -13.79 -10.34
N PRO A 240 -4.24 -13.76 -9.68
CA PRO A 240 -3.19 -14.77 -9.89
C PRO A 240 -3.55 -16.16 -9.30
N ALA A 241 -4.78 -16.34 -8.79
CA ALA A 241 -5.37 -17.64 -8.43
C ALA A 241 -6.14 -18.31 -9.59
N LEU A 242 -6.17 -17.67 -10.77
CA LEU A 242 -6.77 -18.23 -11.97
C LEU A 242 -5.75 -19.18 -12.61
N GLY A 243 -5.95 -20.50 -12.46
CA GLY A 243 -5.15 -21.50 -13.14
C GLY A 243 -5.33 -21.46 -14.67
N PRO A 244 -4.45 -22.10 -15.45
CA PRO A 244 -4.45 -22.05 -16.92
C PRO A 244 -5.78 -22.50 -17.57
N ASP A 245 -6.58 -23.34 -16.88
CA ASP A 245 -7.90 -23.82 -17.35
C ASP A 245 -9.08 -23.24 -16.58
N ARG A 246 -8.92 -22.07 -15.97
CA ARG A 246 -9.99 -21.37 -15.25
C ARG A 246 -10.31 -20.05 -15.90
N VAL A 247 -11.58 -19.68 -15.91
CA VAL A 247 -12.05 -18.37 -16.37
C VAL A 247 -12.95 -17.71 -15.32
N ALA A 248 -12.95 -16.39 -15.28
CA ALA A 248 -13.83 -15.62 -14.43
C ALA A 248 -15.14 -15.31 -15.16
N VAL A 249 -16.27 -15.79 -14.64
CA VAL A 249 -17.60 -15.55 -15.22
C VAL A 249 -18.45 -14.74 -14.25
N ALA A 250 -19.07 -13.68 -14.76
CA ALA A 250 -20.04 -12.89 -14.01
C ALA A 250 -21.45 -13.46 -14.24
N VAL A 251 -22.10 -13.93 -13.17
CA VAL A 251 -23.45 -14.51 -13.22
C VAL A 251 -24.43 -13.69 -12.39
N ALA A 252 -25.69 -13.60 -12.84
CA ALA A 252 -26.74 -13.01 -12.03
C ALA A 252 -27.23 -14.05 -11.01
N GLY A 253 -26.99 -13.83 -9.72
CA GLY A 253 -27.35 -14.77 -8.67
C GLY A 253 -26.82 -14.31 -7.32
N ASP A 254 -27.62 -14.50 -6.27
CA ASP A 254 -27.23 -14.09 -4.92
C ASP A 254 -26.18 -15.08 -4.36
N PRO A 255 -25.09 -14.59 -3.76
CA PRO A 255 -24.16 -15.46 -3.06
C PRO A 255 -24.85 -16.12 -1.86
N PRO A 256 -24.45 -17.35 -1.48
CA PRO A 256 -24.95 -17.96 -0.25
C PRO A 256 -24.61 -17.07 0.96
N ALA A 257 -25.53 -16.96 1.92
CA ALA A 257 -25.42 -16.00 3.04
C ALA A 257 -24.19 -16.15 3.96
N ARG A 258 -23.39 -17.21 3.79
CA ARG A 258 -22.14 -17.46 4.53
C ARG A 258 -20.93 -17.70 3.64
N ALA A 259 -21.06 -17.53 2.33
CA ALA A 259 -19.97 -17.72 1.40
C ALA A 259 -19.01 -16.52 1.43
N SER A 260 -17.72 -16.78 1.52
CA SER A 260 -16.63 -15.82 1.42
C SER A 260 -15.85 -16.02 0.12
N THR A 261 -15.04 -15.02 -0.24
CA THR A 261 -14.10 -15.17 -1.38
C THR A 261 -13.21 -16.39 -1.18
N GLY A 262 -13.14 -17.25 -2.18
CA GLY A 262 -12.40 -18.52 -2.15
C GLY A 262 -13.28 -19.73 -1.86
N ASP A 263 -14.51 -19.56 -1.36
CA ASP A 263 -15.38 -20.70 -1.05
C ASP A 263 -15.85 -21.41 -2.33
N PRO A 264 -15.81 -22.75 -2.36
CA PRO A 264 -16.36 -23.51 -3.47
C PRO A 264 -17.88 -23.41 -3.48
N VAL A 265 -18.43 -23.23 -4.68
CA VAL A 265 -19.85 -23.11 -4.93
C VAL A 265 -20.27 -24.02 -6.07
N GLU A 266 -21.47 -24.56 -5.95
CA GLU A 266 -22.17 -25.19 -7.06
C GLU A 266 -23.17 -24.20 -7.64
N VAL A 267 -23.24 -24.15 -8.97
CA VAL A 267 -24.15 -23.28 -9.70
C VAL A 267 -25.28 -24.09 -10.30
N TRP A 268 -26.50 -23.68 -9.97
CA TRP A 268 -27.73 -24.31 -10.42
C TRP A 268 -28.58 -23.31 -11.20
N THR A 269 -29.34 -23.77 -12.19
CA THR A 269 -30.29 -22.91 -12.90
C THR A 269 -31.34 -22.34 -11.93
N GLY A 270 -31.58 -21.02 -11.97
CA GLY A 270 -32.65 -20.36 -11.21
C GLY A 270 -34.02 -20.47 -11.89
N GLY A 271 -35.10 -20.36 -11.11
CA GLY A 271 -36.49 -20.33 -11.59
C GLY A 271 -37.44 -21.33 -10.90
N ALA A 272 -38.72 -21.30 -11.31
CA ALA A 272 -39.77 -22.17 -10.76
C ALA A 272 -39.81 -23.59 -11.37
N GLY A 273 -38.96 -23.86 -12.38
CA GLY A 273 -38.83 -25.18 -13.01
C GLY A 273 -37.88 -26.13 -12.27
N ALA A 274 -37.63 -27.30 -12.87
CA ALA A 274 -36.63 -28.25 -12.39
C ALA A 274 -35.24 -27.60 -12.40
N ARG A 275 -34.54 -27.69 -11.26
CA ARG A 275 -33.19 -27.14 -11.12
C ARG A 275 -32.20 -28.10 -11.76
N GLN A 276 -31.44 -27.60 -12.73
CA GLN A 276 -30.36 -28.33 -13.36
C GLN A 276 -29.04 -27.80 -12.85
N TYR A 277 -28.10 -28.71 -12.61
CA TYR A 277 -26.72 -28.37 -12.32
C TYR A 277 -26.09 -27.74 -13.57
N VAL A 278 -25.31 -26.68 -13.38
CA VAL A 278 -24.64 -25.96 -14.46
C VAL A 278 -23.14 -26.20 -14.40
N ALA A 279 -22.51 -25.83 -13.29
CA ALA A 279 -21.06 -25.95 -13.10
C ALA A 279 -20.66 -25.85 -11.63
N THR A 280 -19.40 -26.19 -11.33
CA THR A 280 -18.74 -25.91 -10.04
C THR A 280 -17.76 -24.76 -10.24
N GLY A 281 -17.63 -23.91 -9.22
CA GLY A 281 -16.64 -22.84 -9.22
C GLY A 281 -16.25 -22.40 -7.82
N THR A 282 -15.46 -21.33 -7.73
CA THR A 282 -15.17 -20.66 -6.46
C THR A 282 -15.69 -19.24 -6.48
N LEU A 283 -16.24 -18.79 -5.35
CA LEU A 283 -16.75 -17.44 -5.20
C LEU A 283 -15.58 -16.45 -5.22
N ARG A 284 -15.58 -15.46 -6.11
CA ARG A 284 -14.54 -14.42 -6.16
C ARG A 284 -15.00 -13.13 -5.51
N ALA A 285 -16.14 -12.63 -5.94
CA ALA A 285 -16.71 -11.37 -5.49
C ALA A 285 -18.23 -11.36 -5.71
N SER A 286 -18.94 -10.50 -4.99
CA SER A 286 -20.35 -10.23 -5.24
C SER A 286 -20.59 -8.72 -5.16
N ALA A 287 -21.39 -8.21 -6.10
CA ALA A 287 -21.77 -6.81 -6.18
C ALA A 287 -23.27 -6.73 -6.52
N GLY A 288 -24.11 -6.56 -5.49
CA GLY A 288 -25.55 -6.62 -5.64
C GLY A 288 -26.00 -7.98 -6.20
N PRO A 289 -26.82 -8.04 -7.27
CA PRO A 289 -27.33 -9.29 -7.83
C PRO A 289 -26.34 -10.02 -8.76
N ILE A 290 -25.13 -9.49 -8.94
CA ILE A 290 -24.10 -10.08 -9.80
C ILE A 290 -23.02 -10.70 -8.91
N THR A 291 -22.70 -11.96 -9.17
CA THR A 291 -21.65 -12.71 -8.49
C THR A 291 -20.62 -13.15 -9.51
N THR A 292 -19.35 -12.88 -9.22
CA THR A 292 -18.21 -13.33 -10.04
C THR A 292 -17.70 -14.66 -9.50
N LEU A 293 -17.62 -15.65 -10.38
CA LEU A 293 -17.16 -17.00 -10.08
C LEU A 293 -15.93 -17.34 -10.90
N LEU A 294 -15.01 -18.09 -10.32
CA LEU A 294 -13.96 -18.77 -11.07
C LEU A 294 -14.46 -20.17 -11.40
N VAL A 295 -14.56 -20.49 -12.68
CA VAL A 295 -15.07 -21.78 -13.18
C VAL A 295 -14.06 -22.42 -14.12
N ASP A 296 -14.26 -23.68 -14.44
CA ASP A 296 -13.52 -24.33 -15.53
C ASP A 296 -13.77 -23.63 -16.86
N ALA A 297 -12.74 -23.50 -17.69
CA ALA A 297 -12.86 -22.91 -19.02
C ALA A 297 -13.89 -23.67 -19.88
N GLY A 298 -13.97 -25.00 -19.76
CA GLY A 298 -14.94 -25.82 -20.48
C GLY A 298 -16.40 -25.62 -20.01
N ASP A 299 -16.59 -25.21 -18.75
CA ASP A 299 -17.91 -24.97 -18.17
C ASP A 299 -18.43 -23.54 -18.45
N ALA A 300 -17.57 -22.65 -18.97
CA ALA A 300 -17.90 -21.24 -19.16
C ALA A 300 -19.04 -21.01 -20.15
N GLU A 301 -19.11 -21.84 -21.21
CA GLU A 301 -20.16 -21.75 -22.24
C GLU A 301 -21.54 -22.19 -21.73
N ALA A 302 -21.61 -22.86 -20.58
CA ALA A 302 -22.88 -23.26 -19.96
C ALA A 302 -23.66 -22.07 -19.35
N PHE A 303 -23.03 -20.90 -19.23
CA PHE A 303 -23.62 -19.70 -18.65
C PHE A 303 -24.27 -18.79 -19.70
N ASP A 304 -25.57 -18.60 -19.59
CA ASP A 304 -26.35 -17.60 -20.34
C ASP A 304 -26.35 -16.22 -19.64
N LEU A 305 -25.98 -15.17 -20.39
CA LEU A 305 -25.86 -13.77 -19.97
C LEU A 305 -27.19 -13.10 -19.56
N GLY A 306 -28.34 -13.73 -19.80
CA GLY A 306 -29.66 -13.21 -19.38
C GLY A 306 -30.28 -13.92 -18.18
N ARG A 307 -29.67 -15.02 -17.70
CA ARG A 307 -30.31 -15.95 -16.76
C ARG A 307 -29.85 -15.71 -15.33
N ARG A 308 -30.79 -15.86 -14.39
CA ARG A 308 -30.47 -15.92 -12.95
C ARG A 308 -30.17 -17.34 -12.50
N TYR A 309 -29.13 -17.49 -11.68
CA TYR A 309 -28.65 -18.74 -11.12
C TYR A 309 -28.82 -18.76 -9.60
N ARG A 310 -28.88 -19.97 -9.05
CA ARG A 310 -28.86 -20.23 -7.62
C ARG A 310 -27.51 -20.82 -7.25
N LEU A 311 -26.85 -20.20 -6.29
CA LEU A 311 -25.54 -20.63 -5.77
C LEU A 311 -25.73 -21.39 -4.45
N THR A 312 -24.96 -22.44 -4.25
CA THR A 312 -24.90 -23.18 -2.98
C THR A 312 -23.45 -23.45 -2.61
N THR A 313 -23.07 -23.20 -1.35
CA THR A 313 -21.73 -23.57 -0.86
C THR A 313 -21.56 -25.07 -0.86
N ARG A 314 -20.47 -25.55 -1.43
CA ARG A 314 -20.05 -26.94 -1.29
C ARG A 314 -19.18 -27.05 -0.03
N PRO A 315 -19.36 -28.08 0.81
CA PRO A 315 -18.34 -28.39 1.80
C PRO A 315 -17.10 -28.94 1.07
N GLU A 316 -15.99 -28.21 1.04
CA GLU A 316 -14.67 -28.77 0.74
C GLU A 316 -13.89 -29.02 2.03
N THR A 317 -13.11 -30.09 2.01
CA THR A 317 -11.97 -30.25 2.90
C THR A 317 -10.86 -29.30 2.40
N PRO A 318 -10.27 -28.45 3.25
CA PRO A 318 -9.18 -27.57 2.83
C PRO A 318 -8.09 -28.35 2.10
N SER A 319 -7.76 -27.97 0.87
CA SER A 319 -6.68 -28.63 0.12
C SER A 319 -5.34 -28.13 0.63
N ALA A 320 -4.42 -29.06 0.94
CA ALA A 320 -3.06 -28.71 1.34
C ALA A 320 -2.34 -27.85 0.29
N GLY A 321 -2.70 -28.00 -0.99
CA GLY A 321 -2.19 -27.19 -2.09
C GLY A 321 -2.54 -25.70 -1.97
N HIS A 322 -3.75 -25.35 -1.52
CA HIS A 322 -4.10 -23.95 -1.34
C HIS A 322 -3.35 -23.30 -0.17
N ALA A 323 -3.16 -24.05 0.92
CA ALA A 323 -2.35 -23.59 2.05
C ALA A 323 -0.88 -23.40 1.66
N LEU A 324 -0.32 -24.30 0.84
CA LEU A 324 1.04 -24.19 0.32
C LEU A 324 1.21 -22.96 -0.58
N VAL A 325 0.30 -22.74 -1.53
CA VAL A 325 0.34 -21.56 -2.42
C VAL A 325 0.20 -20.26 -1.65
N ALA A 326 -0.66 -20.24 -0.62
CA ALA A 326 -0.81 -19.08 0.26
C ALA A 326 0.47 -18.84 1.09
N ALA A 327 1.14 -19.89 1.55
CA ALA A 327 2.39 -19.80 2.29
C ALA A 327 3.54 -19.28 1.42
N ILE A 328 3.71 -19.83 0.21
CA ILE A 328 4.73 -19.38 -0.76
C ILE A 328 4.55 -17.89 -1.07
N ARG A 329 3.32 -17.40 -1.27
CA ARG A 329 3.07 -15.98 -1.54
C ARG A 329 3.29 -15.03 -0.38
N ALA A 330 3.20 -15.52 0.86
CA ALA A 330 3.49 -14.70 2.03
C ALA A 330 5.00 -14.65 2.33
N SER A 331 5.77 -15.45 1.61
CA SER A 331 7.22 -15.60 1.70
C SER A 331 7.92 -14.79 0.61
N ASP A 332 9.20 -14.50 0.81
CA ASP A 332 10.06 -13.87 -0.20
C ASP A 332 10.58 -14.89 -1.24
N GLU A 333 10.32 -16.19 -1.02
CA GLU A 333 10.61 -17.30 -1.91
C GLU A 333 9.56 -17.50 -3.01
N THR A 334 9.99 -17.96 -4.19
CA THR A 334 9.16 -18.21 -5.37
C THR A 334 9.36 -19.61 -5.92
N VAL A 335 8.53 -20.00 -6.90
CA VAL A 335 8.69 -21.25 -7.66
C VAL A 335 8.98 -20.91 -9.12
N THR A 336 10.10 -21.41 -9.65
CA THR A 336 10.44 -21.33 -11.08
C THR A 336 10.26 -22.70 -11.76
N ALA A 337 10.02 -22.68 -13.07
CA ALA A 337 9.95 -23.87 -13.91
C ALA A 337 11.15 -23.84 -14.88
N THR A 338 12.08 -24.76 -14.70
CA THR A 338 13.33 -24.83 -15.48
C THR A 338 13.32 -26.08 -16.35
N ALA A 339 13.46 -25.90 -17.66
CA ALA A 339 13.62 -27.01 -18.59
C ALA A 339 15.06 -27.54 -18.55
N VAL A 340 15.24 -28.86 -18.48
CA VAL A 340 16.54 -29.49 -18.60
C VAL A 340 16.88 -29.63 -20.09
N GLU A 341 17.71 -28.73 -20.60
CA GLU A 341 18.13 -28.73 -22.00
C GLU A 341 19.09 -29.88 -22.33
N ASP A 342 18.99 -30.43 -23.54
CA ASP A 342 19.91 -31.47 -24.02
C ASP A 342 21.33 -30.89 -24.17
N GLY A 343 22.29 -31.47 -23.45
CA GLY A 343 23.67 -30.97 -23.35
C GLY A 343 23.84 -29.72 -22.47
N GLY A 344 22.80 -29.31 -21.73
CA GLY A 344 22.86 -28.23 -20.76
C GLY A 344 23.55 -28.61 -19.44
N PRO A 345 23.79 -27.64 -18.54
CA PRO A 345 24.52 -27.86 -17.28
C PRO A 345 23.81 -28.81 -16.31
N LEU A 346 22.50 -29.02 -16.48
CA LEU A 346 21.69 -29.90 -15.64
C LEU A 346 21.44 -31.28 -16.27
N ALA A 347 21.88 -31.50 -17.51
CA ALA A 347 21.64 -32.76 -18.21
C ALA A 347 22.54 -33.87 -17.64
N ASN A 348 21.92 -34.95 -17.13
CA ASN A 348 22.58 -36.06 -16.43
C ASN A 348 23.15 -35.71 -15.05
N GLU A 349 22.75 -34.58 -14.48
CA GLU A 349 23.06 -34.23 -13.09
C GLU A 349 21.96 -34.68 -12.13
N PHE A 350 22.19 -34.51 -10.84
CA PHE A 350 21.21 -34.84 -9.81
C PHE A 350 20.40 -33.62 -9.38
N VAL A 351 19.15 -33.84 -8.97
CA VAL A 351 18.27 -32.80 -8.43
C VAL A 351 18.92 -31.95 -7.33
N GLY A 352 19.74 -32.55 -6.47
CA GLY A 352 20.39 -31.85 -5.36
C GLY A 352 21.45 -30.82 -5.78
N TRP A 353 21.80 -30.74 -7.06
CA TRP A 353 22.72 -29.73 -7.60
C TRP A 353 22.03 -28.44 -8.02
N VAL A 354 20.70 -28.42 -7.98
CA VAL A 354 19.92 -27.25 -8.36
C VAL A 354 19.85 -26.29 -7.18
N SER A 355 20.12 -25.01 -7.43
CA SER A 355 19.98 -23.95 -6.43
C SER A 355 18.52 -23.86 -5.98
N GLY A 356 18.25 -24.20 -4.72
CA GLY A 356 16.91 -24.24 -4.14
C GLY A 356 16.39 -25.67 -3.87
N ARG A 357 15.09 -25.82 -3.69
CA ARG A 357 14.43 -27.11 -3.41
C ARG A 357 13.52 -27.51 -4.56
N ALA A 358 13.83 -28.62 -5.23
CA ALA A 358 12.93 -29.21 -6.21
C ALA A 358 11.64 -29.70 -5.56
N LEU A 359 10.51 -29.20 -6.05
CA LEU A 359 9.17 -29.59 -5.64
C LEU A 359 8.60 -30.70 -6.51
N ALA A 360 8.89 -30.68 -7.81
CA ALA A 360 8.42 -31.69 -8.75
C ALA A 360 9.31 -31.75 -10.00
N ILE A 361 9.38 -32.95 -10.59
CA ILE A 361 9.90 -33.19 -11.95
C ILE A 361 8.73 -33.66 -12.81
N GLU A 362 8.52 -33.02 -13.93
CA GLU A 362 7.59 -33.46 -14.97
C GLU A 362 8.39 -34.09 -16.12
N ARG A 363 8.25 -35.41 -16.26
CA ARG A 363 8.92 -36.25 -17.26
C ARG A 363 7.87 -36.84 -18.20
N GLY A 364 7.57 -36.12 -19.28
CA GLY A 364 6.48 -36.47 -20.18
C GLY A 364 5.13 -36.45 -19.45
N ASP A 365 4.49 -37.62 -19.27
CA ASP A 365 3.21 -37.75 -18.56
C ASP A 365 3.37 -38.11 -17.06
N GLU A 366 4.59 -38.30 -16.58
CA GLU A 366 4.87 -38.65 -15.19
C GLU A 366 5.27 -37.40 -14.38
N ILE A 367 4.68 -37.25 -13.19
CA ILE A 367 5.04 -36.19 -12.24
C ILE A 367 5.65 -36.85 -10.99
N VAL A 368 6.95 -36.64 -10.79
CA VAL A 368 7.66 -37.06 -9.58
C VAL A 368 7.58 -35.92 -8.57
N SER A 369 6.72 -36.07 -7.56
CA SER A 369 6.55 -35.08 -6.48
C SER A 369 7.59 -35.25 -5.39
N LEU A 370 8.20 -34.15 -4.94
CA LEU A 370 9.26 -34.10 -3.92
C LEU A 370 10.38 -35.11 -4.22
N PRO A 371 11.07 -34.96 -5.37
CA PRO A 371 12.17 -35.85 -5.74
C PRO A 371 13.27 -35.84 -4.68
N ALA A 372 13.95 -36.97 -4.51
CA ALA A 372 15.13 -37.04 -3.65
C ALA A 372 16.32 -36.33 -4.32
N ASP A 373 17.26 -35.82 -3.52
CA ASP A 373 18.45 -35.11 -4.03
C ASP A 373 19.30 -35.93 -5.01
N LYS A 374 19.17 -37.26 -4.99
CA LYS A 374 19.88 -38.21 -5.87
C LYS A 374 19.06 -38.66 -7.08
N GLU A 375 17.90 -38.06 -7.31
CA GLU A 375 17.11 -38.33 -8.50
C GLU A 375 17.84 -37.75 -9.73
N PRO A 376 18.11 -38.55 -10.78
CA PRO A 376 18.80 -38.07 -11.97
C PRO A 376 17.86 -37.24 -12.86
N LEU A 377 18.38 -36.12 -13.35
CA LEU A 377 17.72 -35.24 -14.33
C LEU A 377 18.01 -35.73 -15.76
N GLU A 378 16.95 -35.87 -16.54
CA GLU A 378 17.01 -36.27 -17.94
C GLU A 378 16.76 -35.05 -18.84
N ALA A 379 17.36 -35.05 -20.04
CA ALA A 379 17.08 -34.01 -21.02
C ALA A 379 15.58 -34.04 -21.41
N GLY A 380 14.92 -32.89 -21.35
CA GLY A 380 13.48 -32.75 -21.54
C GLY A 380 12.65 -32.80 -20.26
N ASP A 381 13.26 -33.02 -19.08
CA ASP A 381 12.57 -32.86 -17.80
C ASP A 381 12.21 -31.40 -17.56
N MET A 382 11.02 -31.15 -17.00
CA MET A 382 10.62 -29.85 -16.47
C MET A 382 10.70 -29.87 -14.95
N LEU A 383 11.60 -29.08 -14.38
CA LEU A 383 11.84 -29.02 -12.94
C LEU A 383 11.14 -27.81 -12.32
N TYR A 384 10.35 -28.04 -11.27
CA TYR A 384 9.72 -26.99 -10.48
C TYR A 384 10.54 -26.77 -9.20
N VAL A 385 11.23 -25.63 -9.10
CA VAL A 385 12.20 -25.35 -8.00
C VAL A 385 11.68 -24.20 -7.14
N PHE A 386 11.72 -24.39 -5.83
CA PHE A 386 11.37 -23.39 -4.82
C PHE A 386 12.62 -22.80 -4.17
N GLY A 387 12.73 -21.48 -4.13
CA GLY A 387 13.87 -20.77 -3.54
C GLY A 387 13.69 -19.26 -3.61
N THR A 388 14.64 -18.50 -3.08
CA THR A 388 14.67 -17.05 -3.29
C THR A 388 15.06 -16.72 -4.73
N PRO A 389 14.60 -15.60 -5.31
CA PRO A 389 14.99 -15.21 -6.67
C PRO A 389 16.51 -15.17 -6.86
N ASP A 390 17.25 -14.65 -5.88
CA ASP A 390 18.71 -14.57 -5.89
C ASP A 390 19.37 -15.96 -5.97
N GLU A 391 18.81 -16.97 -5.31
CA GLU A 391 19.29 -18.36 -5.42
C GLU A 391 18.96 -18.99 -6.78
N LEU A 392 17.80 -18.67 -7.36
CA LEU A 392 17.33 -19.27 -8.61
C LEU A 392 17.99 -18.67 -9.86
N GLU A 393 18.47 -17.42 -9.78
CA GLU A 393 19.25 -16.76 -10.84
C GLU A 393 20.74 -17.13 -10.81
N ALA A 394 21.24 -17.64 -9.67
CA ALA A 394 22.61 -18.12 -9.56
C ALA A 394 22.82 -19.35 -10.46
N SER A 395 23.51 -19.14 -11.59
CA SER A 395 23.91 -20.22 -12.49
C SER A 395 24.65 -21.30 -11.68
N PRO A 396 24.39 -22.60 -11.91
CA PRO A 396 25.09 -23.68 -11.21
C PRO A 396 26.61 -23.68 -11.44
N SER A 397 27.13 -22.84 -12.34
CA SER A 397 28.56 -22.56 -12.50
C SER A 397 29.20 -21.73 -11.38
N ASP A 398 28.41 -21.02 -10.58
CA ASP A 398 28.90 -20.07 -9.57
C ASP A 398 28.87 -20.65 -8.14
N ALA A 399 28.29 -21.85 -7.96
CA ALA A 399 28.14 -22.50 -6.66
C ALA A 399 29.43 -23.18 -6.13
N ASP A 400 30.56 -23.09 -6.85
CA ASP A 400 31.80 -23.78 -6.48
C ASP A 400 32.73 -22.97 -5.53
N ASP A 401 32.31 -21.78 -5.05
CA ASP A 401 33.15 -20.95 -4.15
C ASP A 401 32.52 -20.61 -2.78
N SER A 402 31.41 -21.24 -2.38
CA SER A 402 30.87 -21.09 -1.02
C SER A 402 30.78 -22.43 -0.28
N THR A 403 31.94 -23.07 -0.08
CA THR A 403 32.05 -24.21 0.84
C THR A 403 33.11 -23.96 1.92
N VAL A 404 32.84 -23.09 2.90
CA VAL A 404 33.51 -23.17 4.23
C VAL A 404 32.61 -22.59 5.33
N GLU A 405 31.96 -23.46 6.10
CA GLU A 405 31.97 -23.52 7.58
C GLU A 405 30.92 -24.54 8.05
N ALA A 406 31.24 -25.83 7.84
CA ALA A 406 30.63 -26.89 8.64
C ALA A 406 31.36 -26.91 9.99
N ASP A 407 30.68 -26.37 10.99
CA ASP A 407 31.04 -26.43 12.40
C ASP A 407 31.17 -27.91 12.82
N ALA A 408 32.41 -28.33 13.06
CA ALA A 408 32.76 -29.67 13.48
C ALA A 408 33.72 -29.57 14.68
N ASP A 409 33.19 -29.32 15.87
CA ASP A 409 33.85 -29.73 17.11
C ASP A 409 32.84 -29.91 18.26
N GLU A 410 32.23 -31.10 18.37
CA GLU A 410 31.75 -31.56 19.67
C GLU A 410 31.97 -33.09 19.79
N PRO A 411 32.94 -33.56 20.58
CA PRO A 411 33.21 -34.98 20.76
C PRO A 411 32.22 -35.64 21.75
N PRO A 412 31.90 -36.94 21.58
CA PRO A 412 30.90 -37.62 22.39
C PRO A 412 31.41 -37.91 23.81
N GLU A 413 30.67 -37.44 24.80
CA GLU A 413 30.89 -37.68 26.23
C GLU A 413 30.62 -39.15 26.59
N ALA A 414 31.69 -39.89 26.89
CA ALA A 414 31.62 -41.27 27.36
C ALA A 414 31.22 -41.30 28.84
N THR A 415 30.05 -41.87 29.15
CA THR A 415 29.64 -42.19 30.53
C THR A 415 30.46 -43.38 31.05
N PRO A 416 31.11 -43.30 32.23
CA PRO A 416 31.77 -44.45 32.82
C PRO A 416 30.78 -45.33 33.57
N GLN A 417 30.83 -46.61 33.24
CA GLN A 417 30.23 -47.73 33.96
C GLN A 417 31.07 -47.99 35.22
N THR A 418 30.47 -47.88 36.41
CA THR A 418 31.04 -48.43 37.65
C THR A 418 30.08 -49.45 38.23
N ALA A 419 30.57 -50.68 38.34
CA ALA A 419 29.99 -51.73 39.15
C ALA A 419 30.28 -51.45 40.63
N ASP A 420 29.23 -51.39 41.45
CA ASP A 420 29.00 -52.27 42.62
C ASP A 420 27.58 -52.07 43.15
#